data_AF-A0A8C9P956-F1
#
_entry.id   AF-A0A8C9P956-F1
#
_cell.length_a   1.000
_cell.length_b   1.000
_cell.length_c   1.000
_cell.angle_alpha   90.00
_cell.angle_beta   90.00
_cell.angle_gamma   90.00
#
_symmetry.space_group_name_H-M   'P 1'
#
loop_
_entity.id
_entity.type
_entity.pdbx_description
1 polymer ?
#
loop_
_entity_poly.entity_id
_entity_poly.type
_entity_poly.pdbx_seq_one_letter_code
_entity_poly.pdbx_strand_id
1 'polypeptide(L)'
;MFQLLLLGVFIVLFKDKGSRGEGLNLIRSCHFCEHYTVMGCRTGMKSCWKFNYESGNRSCRTTNYYYHDRTSDRYLFNYAKLSCEPCEAGMSQPLHDILAETFCCTDKSRCNDGSANLDTYRLLRRPTHDH
;
A
#
# COMPACT_ATOMS: atom_id res chain seq x y z
N MET A 1 -30.38 -1.57 29.80
CA MET A 1 -29.08 -1.91 30.42
C MET A 1 -28.23 -2.89 29.59
N PHE A 2 -28.83 -3.81 28.82
CA PHE A 2 -28.07 -4.71 27.91
C PHE A 2 -27.31 -4.01 26.76
N GLN A 3 -27.78 -2.84 26.28
CA GLN A 3 -27.13 -2.12 25.18
C GLN A 3 -25.74 -1.55 25.54
N LEU A 4 -25.52 -1.12 26.78
CA LEU A 4 -24.22 -0.62 27.25
C LEU A 4 -23.19 -1.76 27.36
N LEU A 5 -23.63 -2.96 27.75
CA LEU A 5 -22.79 -4.15 27.78
C LEU A 5 -22.38 -4.60 26.36
N LEU A 6 -23.29 -4.54 25.39
CA LEU A 6 -22.98 -4.82 23.98
C LEU A 6 -21.95 -3.84 23.43
N LEU A 7 -22.10 -2.54 23.67
CA LEU A 7 -21.10 -1.53 23.28
C LEU A 7 -19.73 -1.79 23.91
N GLY A 8 -19.70 -2.19 25.18
CA GLY A 8 -18.46 -2.57 25.88
C GLY A 8 -17.76 -3.79 25.26
N VAL A 9 -18.52 -4.83 24.90
CA VAL A 9 -17.98 -6.03 24.24
C VAL A 9 -17.45 -5.69 22.84
N PHE A 10 -18.15 -4.85 22.07
CA PHE A 10 -17.68 -4.37 20.78
C PHE A 10 -16.34 -3.62 20.93
N ILE A 11 -16.22 -2.67 21.84
CA ILE A 11 -14.97 -1.89 22.02
C ILE A 11 -13.78 -2.79 22.39
N VAL A 12 -14.00 -3.85 23.19
CA VAL A 12 -12.94 -4.81 23.57
C VAL A 12 -12.52 -5.69 22.40
N LEU A 13 -13.45 -6.12 21.54
CA LEU A 13 -13.15 -6.93 20.34
C LEU A 13 -12.45 -6.11 19.25
N PHE A 14 -12.71 -4.80 19.16
CA PHE A 14 -12.18 -3.93 18.10
C PHE A 14 -10.98 -3.07 18.52
N LYS A 15 -10.43 -3.26 19.73
CA LYS A 15 -9.26 -2.49 20.20
C LYS A 15 -7.99 -3.03 19.53
N ASP A 16 -7.47 -2.24 18.59
CA ASP A 16 -6.19 -2.44 17.90
C ASP A 16 -5.06 -2.51 18.93
N LYS A 17 -4.67 -3.72 19.33
CA LYS A 17 -3.46 -3.97 20.13
C LYS A 17 -2.33 -4.18 19.15
N GLY A 18 -1.60 -3.10 18.90
CA GLY A 18 -0.27 -3.16 18.30
C GLY A 18 0.59 -4.16 19.08
N SER A 19 0.87 -5.29 18.43
CA SER A 19 1.84 -6.31 18.83
C SER A 19 1.49 -7.17 20.07
N ARG A 20 1.55 -8.49 19.84
CA ARG A 20 1.60 -9.61 20.81
C ARG A 20 0.28 -10.01 21.51
N GLY A 21 -0.26 -11.15 21.04
CA GLY A 21 -1.18 -12.00 21.81
C GLY A 21 -2.62 -12.02 21.30
N GLU A 22 -2.92 -13.03 20.48
CA GLU A 22 -4.22 -13.74 20.35
C GLU A 22 -5.53 -12.92 20.50
N GLY A 23 -5.57 -11.71 19.97
CA GLY A 23 -6.82 -11.03 19.63
C GLY A 23 -7.21 -11.36 18.20
N LEU A 24 -8.50 -11.59 17.95
CA LEU A 24 -9.06 -11.63 16.60
C LEU A 24 -8.77 -10.29 15.92
N ASN A 25 -7.68 -10.20 15.12
CA ASN A 25 -7.35 -9.03 14.30
C ASN A 25 -8.39 -8.90 13.17
N LEU A 26 -9.60 -8.47 13.53
CA LEU A 26 -10.78 -8.35 12.66
C LEU A 26 -10.68 -7.13 11.75
N ILE A 27 -10.01 -6.07 12.20
CA ILE A 27 -9.83 -4.82 11.45
C ILE A 27 -8.35 -4.63 11.15
N ARG A 28 -8.03 -4.38 9.89
CA ARG A 28 -6.71 -3.96 9.43
C ARG A 28 -6.76 -2.54 8.91
N SER A 29 -5.78 -1.73 9.28
CA SER A 29 -5.58 -0.41 8.67
C SER A 29 -4.54 -0.50 7.54
N CYS A 30 -4.74 0.23 6.45
CA CYS A 30 -3.76 0.42 5.38
C CYS A 30 -3.50 1.92 5.17
N HIS A 31 -2.37 2.24 4.56
CA HIS A 31 -2.13 3.57 4.01
C HIS A 31 -3.02 3.83 2.80
N PHE A 32 -3.52 5.06 2.70
CA PHE A 32 -4.26 5.54 1.54
C PHE A 32 -3.60 6.80 0.98
N CYS A 33 -3.21 6.73 -0.29
CA CYS A 33 -2.64 7.84 -1.03
C CYS A 33 -2.88 7.62 -2.53
N GLU A 34 -3.52 8.59 -3.19
CA GLU A 34 -3.73 8.53 -4.64
C GLU A 34 -2.45 8.81 -5.45
N HIS A 35 -1.54 9.61 -4.89
CA HIS A 35 -0.35 10.06 -5.61
C HIS A 35 0.86 10.19 -4.68
N TYR A 36 1.51 9.07 -4.42
CA TYR A 36 2.74 8.98 -3.65
C TYR A 36 3.96 9.13 -4.56
N THR A 37 4.88 10.02 -4.21
CA THR A 37 6.10 10.31 -4.99
C THR A 37 7.34 10.17 -4.12
N VAL A 38 8.53 10.44 -4.68
CA VAL A 38 9.79 10.54 -3.93
C VAL A 38 9.72 11.52 -2.74
N MET A 39 8.81 12.51 -2.79
CA MET A 39 8.61 13.51 -1.74
C MET A 39 7.52 13.10 -0.73
N GLY A 40 6.90 11.93 -0.90
CA GLY A 40 5.77 11.46 -0.12
C GLY A 40 4.43 11.67 -0.83
N CYS A 41 3.34 11.60 -0.05
CA CYS A 41 1.97 11.68 -0.55
C CYS A 41 1.53 13.13 -0.81
N ARG A 42 1.21 13.49 -2.06
CA ARG A 42 0.87 14.87 -2.44
C ARG A 42 -0.35 15.45 -1.72
N THR A 43 -1.38 14.63 -1.50
CA THR A 43 -2.65 15.05 -0.87
C THR A 43 -2.66 14.85 0.65
N GLY A 44 -1.51 14.54 1.24
CA GLY A 44 -1.42 14.05 2.61
C GLY A 44 -1.78 12.57 2.73
N MET A 45 -1.04 11.85 3.57
CA MET A 45 -1.25 10.43 3.82
C MET A 45 -2.53 10.22 4.63
N LYS A 46 -3.45 9.41 4.11
CA LYS A 46 -4.67 8.99 4.83
C LYS A 46 -4.55 7.54 5.28
N SER A 47 -5.52 7.09 6.05
CA SER A 47 -5.68 5.69 6.43
C SER A 47 -7.05 5.20 6.02
N CYS A 48 -7.13 3.94 5.62
CA CYS A 48 -8.38 3.24 5.37
C CYS A 48 -8.38 1.92 6.15
N TRP A 49 -9.55 1.36 6.41
CA TRP A 49 -9.71 0.12 7.17
C TRP A 49 -10.34 -0.98 6.31
N LYS A 50 -10.00 -2.22 6.60
CA LYS A 50 -10.55 -3.42 5.96
C LYS A 50 -10.90 -4.47 7.01
N PHE A 51 -11.95 -5.25 6.76
CA PHE A 51 -12.30 -6.40 7.58
C PHE A 51 -11.55 -7.64 7.10
N ASN A 52 -10.97 -8.38 8.03
CA ASN A 52 -10.12 -9.54 7.76
C ASN A 52 -10.93 -10.85 7.53
N TYR A 53 -12.16 -10.76 6.99
CA TYR A 53 -13.04 -11.91 6.79
C TYR A 53 -12.88 -12.57 5.41
N GLU A 54 -12.69 -11.78 4.35
CA GLU A 54 -12.48 -12.29 2.98
C GLU A 54 -11.03 -12.14 2.52
N SER A 55 -10.48 -13.20 1.90
CA SER A 55 -9.07 -13.30 1.52
C SER A 55 -8.59 -12.22 0.53
N GLY A 56 -9.43 -11.77 -0.42
CA GLY A 56 -9.08 -10.68 -1.35
C GLY A 56 -9.20 -9.27 -0.73
N ASN A 57 -9.99 -9.16 0.34
CA ASN A 57 -10.22 -7.91 1.06
C ASN A 57 -9.27 -7.72 2.26
N ARG A 58 -8.44 -8.70 2.62
CA ARG A 58 -7.51 -8.58 3.75
C ARG A 58 -6.20 -7.85 3.42
N SER A 59 -5.84 -7.72 2.15
CA SER A 59 -4.55 -7.18 1.71
C SER A 59 -4.63 -5.68 1.47
N CYS A 60 -3.57 -4.99 1.90
CA CYS A 60 -3.31 -3.61 1.49
C CYS A 60 -2.62 -3.64 0.12
N ARG A 61 -2.93 -2.65 -0.72
CA ARG A 61 -2.44 -2.56 -2.10
C ARG A 61 -1.45 -1.42 -2.24
N THR A 62 -0.36 -1.68 -2.93
CA THR A 62 0.58 -0.68 -3.48
C THR A 62 0.63 -0.88 -4.98
N THR A 63 0.33 0.13 -5.77
CA THR A 63 0.47 0.09 -7.23
C THR A 63 1.46 1.14 -7.67
N ASN A 64 2.61 0.72 -8.18
CA ASN A 64 3.60 1.62 -8.77
C ASN A 64 3.28 1.85 -10.24
N TYR A 65 3.38 3.09 -10.67
CA TYR A 65 3.25 3.48 -12.07
C TYR A 65 4.60 3.94 -12.58
N TYR A 66 5.01 3.40 -13.72
CA TYR A 66 6.23 3.73 -14.43
C TYR A 66 5.87 4.28 -15.80
N TYR A 67 6.61 5.29 -16.24
CA TYR A 67 6.51 5.77 -17.62
C TYR A 67 7.66 5.20 -18.45
N HIS A 68 7.40 4.87 -19.71
CA HIS A 68 8.45 4.45 -20.65
C HIS A 68 9.18 5.68 -21.18
N ASP A 69 10.46 5.82 -20.82
CA ASP A 69 11.36 6.78 -21.46
C ASP A 69 11.99 6.15 -22.71
N ARG A 70 11.51 6.58 -23.86
CA ARG A 70 11.99 6.12 -25.17
C ARG A 70 13.44 6.50 -25.46
N THR A 71 13.98 7.51 -24.79
CA THR A 71 15.36 7.97 -25.01
C THR A 71 16.37 7.01 -24.38
N SER A 72 16.08 6.55 -23.16
CA SER A 72 16.93 5.59 -22.45
C SER A 72 16.45 4.13 -22.55
N ASP A 73 15.31 3.90 -23.20
CA ASP A 73 14.58 2.63 -23.27
C ASP A 73 14.35 1.99 -21.89
N ARG A 74 13.90 2.79 -20.92
CA ARG A 74 13.71 2.37 -19.53
C ARG A 74 12.34 2.78 -19.00
N TYR A 75 11.81 1.96 -18.10
CA TYR A 75 10.64 2.32 -17.31
C TYR A 75 11.07 3.06 -16.04
N LEU A 76 10.69 4.32 -15.94
CA LEU A 76 11.07 5.22 -14.86
C LEU A 76 9.88 5.40 -13.92
N PHE A 77 10.14 5.27 -12.62
CA PHE A 77 9.11 5.43 -11.60
C PHE A 77 8.49 6.84 -11.70
N ASN A 78 7.17 6.88 -11.74
CA ASN A 78 6.39 8.12 -11.79
C ASN A 78 5.77 8.40 -10.41
N TYR A 79 4.88 7.52 -9.96
CA TYR A 79 4.21 7.62 -8.67
C TYR A 79 3.68 6.25 -8.23
N ALA A 80 3.28 6.15 -6.96
CA ALA A 80 2.58 4.99 -6.43
C ALA A 80 1.19 5.38 -5.89
N LYS A 81 0.22 4.48 -6.07
CA LYS A 81 -1.10 4.52 -5.41
C LYS A 81 -1.09 3.52 -4.26
N LEU A 82 -1.40 3.99 -3.05
CA LEU A 82 -1.59 3.18 -1.85
C LEU A 82 -3.09 3.10 -1.59
N SER A 83 -3.67 1.90 -1.55
CA SER A 83 -5.11 1.76 -1.40
C SER A 83 -5.54 0.58 -0.54
N CYS A 84 -6.80 0.64 -0.11
CA CYS A 84 -7.56 -0.47 0.45
C CYS A 84 -8.42 -1.16 -0.61
N GLU A 85 -8.17 -0.99 -1.90
CA GLU A 85 -8.93 -1.74 -2.92
C GLU A 85 -8.61 -3.24 -2.83
N PRO A 86 -9.47 -4.13 -3.36
CA PRO A 86 -9.09 -5.52 -3.59
C PRO A 86 -7.74 -5.58 -4.33
N CYS A 87 -6.91 -6.53 -3.93
CA CYS A 87 -5.53 -6.59 -4.40
C CYS A 87 -5.30 -7.83 -5.25
N GLU A 88 -4.92 -7.59 -6.50
CA GLU A 88 -4.44 -8.59 -7.44
C GLU A 88 -2.99 -8.22 -7.76
N ALA A 89 -2.05 -9.03 -7.26
CA ALA A 89 -0.63 -8.78 -7.48
C ALA A 89 -0.26 -9.09 -8.94
N GLY A 90 0.64 -8.30 -9.50
CA GLY A 90 1.13 -8.52 -10.87
C GLY A 90 1.41 -7.22 -11.61
N MET A 91 1.73 -7.37 -12.89
CA MET A 91 1.99 -6.26 -13.80
C MET A 91 0.84 -6.10 -14.80
N SER A 92 0.55 -4.86 -15.15
CA SER A 92 -0.45 -4.50 -16.16
C SER A 92 0.04 -3.28 -16.95
N GLN A 93 -0.40 -3.17 -18.19
CA GLN A 93 -0.09 -2.04 -19.05
C GLN A 93 -1.37 -1.23 -19.28
N PRO A 94 -1.74 -0.30 -18.37
CA PRO A 94 -2.98 0.47 -18.48
C PRO A 94 -3.01 1.40 -19.70
N LEU A 95 -1.85 1.84 -20.18
CA LEU A 95 -1.68 2.66 -21.37
C LEU A 95 -0.37 2.29 -22.06
N HIS A 96 -0.24 2.54 -23.37
CA HIS A 96 0.96 2.17 -24.15
C HIS A 96 2.28 2.56 -23.47
N ASP A 97 2.37 3.78 -22.93
CA ASP A 97 3.60 4.29 -22.32
C ASP A 97 3.63 4.16 -20.78
N ILE A 98 2.67 3.46 -20.17
CA ILE A 98 2.58 3.30 -18.71
C ILE A 98 2.57 1.82 -18.35
N LEU A 99 3.53 1.43 -17.50
CA LEU A 99 3.55 0.13 -16.84
C LEU A 99 3.09 0.30 -15.39
N ALA A 100 2.20 -0.57 -14.92
CA ALA A 100 1.73 -0.59 -13.55
C ALA A 100 2.08 -1.92 -12.88
N GLU A 101 2.74 -1.86 -11.73
CA GLU A 101 3.11 -3.02 -10.91
C GLU A 101 2.38 -2.97 -9.57
N THR A 102 1.58 -3.99 -9.29
CA THR A 102 0.77 -4.10 -8.08
C THR A 102 1.36 -5.10 -7.11
N PHE A 103 1.56 -4.67 -5.86
CA PHE A 103 1.99 -5.47 -4.73
C PHE A 103 0.90 -5.54 -3.67
N CYS A 104 0.76 -6.72 -3.07
CA CYS A 104 -0.21 -7.00 -2.01
C CYS A 104 0.53 -7.43 -0.74
N CYS A 105 0.18 -6.81 0.38
CA CYS A 105 0.78 -7.16 1.67
C CYS A 105 -0.28 -7.45 2.74
N THR A 106 0.07 -8.36 3.66
CA THR A 106 -0.80 -8.81 4.74
C THR A 106 -0.07 -9.06 6.06
N ASP A 107 1.20 -8.69 6.16
CA ASP A 107 2.10 -8.97 7.28
C ASP A 107 1.73 -8.14 8.53
N LYS A 108 1.33 -6.88 8.34
CA LYS A 108 0.96 -5.96 9.43
C LYS A 108 -0.01 -4.87 8.98
N SER A 109 -0.60 -4.16 9.94
CA SER A 109 -1.32 -2.92 9.64
C SER A 109 -0.37 -1.90 9.01
N ARG A 110 -0.85 -1.18 8.00
CA ARG A 110 -0.11 -0.17 7.22
C ARG A 110 1.15 -0.73 6.55
N CYS A 111 1.10 -1.98 6.09
CA CYS A 111 2.21 -2.61 5.37
C CYS A 111 2.46 -2.02 3.97
N ASN A 112 1.47 -1.37 3.36
CA ASN A 112 1.59 -0.81 2.01
C ASN A 112 2.33 0.53 2.07
N ASP A 113 3.65 0.45 1.97
CA ASP A 113 4.54 1.61 1.99
C ASP A 113 4.95 1.99 0.56
N GLY A 114 4.75 3.24 0.19
CA GLY A 114 5.17 3.77 -1.11
C GLY A 114 6.68 3.98 -1.21
N SER A 115 7.40 4.00 -0.08
CA SER A 115 8.86 4.17 -0.04
C SER A 115 9.65 2.90 -0.34
N ALA A 116 9.05 1.71 -0.20
CA ALA A 116 9.76 0.44 -0.35
C ALA A 116 10.36 0.22 -1.75
N ASN A 117 9.77 0.82 -2.79
CA ASN A 117 10.26 0.73 -4.17
C ASN A 117 11.07 1.96 -4.63
N LEU A 118 11.15 2.99 -3.78
CA LEU A 118 11.91 4.21 -4.09
C LEU A 118 13.42 4.01 -4.00
N ASP A 119 13.88 3.08 -3.17
CA ASP A 119 15.31 2.78 -3.04
C ASP A 119 15.87 2.19 -4.34
N THR A 120 15.12 1.33 -5.03
CA THR A 120 15.48 0.83 -6.37
C THR A 120 15.58 1.96 -7.39
N TYR A 121 14.65 2.93 -7.38
CA TYR A 121 14.71 4.08 -8.29
C TYR A 121 15.91 5.00 -7.99
N ARG A 122 16.22 5.25 -6.71
CA ARG A 122 17.38 6.06 -6.31
C ARG A 122 18.71 5.42 -6.76
N LEU A 123 18.80 4.10 -6.71
CA LEU A 123 19.96 3.35 -7.22
C LEU A 123 20.06 3.43 -8.75
N LEU A 124 18.94 3.31 -9.47
CA LEU A 124 18.91 3.42 -10.94
C LEU A 124 19.17 4.83 -11.49
N ARG A 125 18.99 5.88 -10.67
CA ARG A 125 19.30 7.27 -11.04
C ARG A 125 20.73 7.69 -10.73
N ARG A 126 21.52 6.91 -9.98
CA ARG A 126 22.96 7.19 -9.94
C ARG A 126 23.50 6.94 -11.33
N PRO A 127 24.02 7.96 -12.05
CA PRO A 127 24.78 7.68 -13.24
C PRO A 127 25.92 6.76 -12.81
N THR A 128 26.04 5.62 -13.47
CA THR A 128 27.32 4.90 -13.54
C THR A 128 28.30 5.83 -14.24
N HIS A 129 28.85 6.77 -13.48
CA HIS A 129 30.01 7.56 -13.86
C HIS A 129 31.21 6.84 -13.26
N ASP A 130 31.51 5.65 -13.78
CA ASP A 130 32.75 4.96 -13.52
C ASP A 130 33.44 4.69 -14.85
N HIS A 131 34.60 5.34 -14.97
CA HIS A 131 35.66 5.30 -15.98
C HIS A 131 35.44 6.07 -17.30
#